data_AF-A0AB34AES9-F1
#
_entry.id   AF-A0AB34AES9-F1
#
_cell.length_a   1.000
_cell.length_b   1.000
_cell.length_c   1.000
_cell.angle_alpha   90.00
_cell.angle_beta   90.00
_cell.angle_gamma   90.00
#
_symmetry.space_group_name_H-M   'P 1'
#
loop_
_entity.id
_entity.type
_entity.pdbx_description
1 polymer ?
#
loop_
_entity_poly.entity_id
_entity_poly.type
_entity_poly.pdbx_seq_one_letter_code
_entity_poly.pdbx_strand_id
1 'polypeptide(L)' 'MYNNQYLKAYFTLKNIKQDSIAKLLDKSTSTIRRKSDNLGFTQKEIIQIHQKYNIPIEAFFYDSTKVNDTNSFL' A
#
# COMPACT_ATOMS: atom_id res chain seq x y z
N MET A 1 9.54 8.19 6.56
CA MET A 1 8.64 8.39 5.41
C MET A 1 8.15 7.00 5.02
N TYR A 2 6.84 6.74 4.88
CA TYR A 2 6.35 5.40 4.53
C TYR A 2 6.87 5.01 3.14
N ASN A 3 7.61 3.92 3.03
CA ASN A 3 8.06 3.43 1.74
C ASN A 3 7.03 2.46 1.15
N ASN A 4 6.10 3.01 0.35
CA ASN A 4 5.05 2.22 -0.30
C ASN A 4 5.49 1.60 -1.64
N GLN A 5 6.79 1.34 -1.85
CA GLN A 5 7.32 0.81 -3.12
C GLN A 5 6.62 -0.47 -3.55
N TYR A 6 6.45 -1.44 -2.64
CA TYR A 6 5.76 -2.69 -2.96
C TYR A 6 4.27 -2.49 -3.23
N LEU A 7 3.60 -1.64 -2.45
CA LEU A 7 2.20 -1.32 -2.71
C LEU A 7 2.01 -0.69 -4.10
N LYS A 8 2.89 0.23 -4.51
CA LYS A 8 2.87 0.84 -5.84
C LYS A 8 3.11 -0.20 -6.93
N ALA A 9 4.06 -1.11 -6.73
CA ALA A 9 4.29 -2.22 -7.66
C ALA A 9 3.05 -3.12 -7.81
N TYR A 10 2.37 -3.45 -6.72
CA TYR A 10 1.12 -4.21 -6.77
C TYR A 10 0.02 -3.47 -7.54
N PHE A 11 -0.12 -2.15 -7.36
CA PHE A 11 -1.07 -1.37 -8.13
C PHE A 11 -0.75 -1.41 -9.63
N THR A 12 0.52 -1.29 -10.01
CA THR A 12 0.94 -1.38 -11.42
C THR A 12 0.68 -2.78 -11.99
N LEU A 13 1.12 -3.84 -11.31
CA LEU A 13 0.99 -5.23 -11.77
C LEU A 13 -0.47 -5.66 -11.94
N LYS A 14 -1.36 -5.20 -11.05
CA LYS A 14 -2.80 -5.50 -11.11
C LYS A 14 -3.61 -4.49 -11.92
N ASN A 15 -2.95 -3.53 -12.58
CA ASN A 15 -3.58 -2.44 -13.34
C ASN A 15 -4.64 -1.67 -12.51
N ILE A 16 -4.35 -1.44 -11.23
CA ILE A 16 -5.22 -0.73 -10.31
C ILE A 16 -4.94 0.76 -10.44
N LYS A 17 -5.91 1.47 -10.99
CA LYS A 17 -5.84 2.92 -11.16
C LYS A 17 -6.10 3.63 -9.84
N GLN A 18 -5.47 4.78 -9.66
CA GLN A 18 -5.65 5.63 -8.48
C GLN A 18 -7.10 6.09 -8.31
N ASP A 19 -7.84 6.29 -9.40
CA ASP A 19 -9.28 6.61 -9.41
C ASP A 19 -10.15 5.50 -8.78
N SER A 20 -9.70 4.25 -8.89
CA SER A 20 -10.43 3.07 -8.46
C SER A 20 -10.27 2.88 -6.96
N ILE A 21 -9.09 3.19 -6.44
CA ILE A 21 -8.85 3.28 -4.99
C ILE A 21 -9.61 4.48 -4.40
N ALA A 22 -9.64 5.61 -5.11
CA ALA A 22 -10.36 6.81 -4.70
C ALA A 22 -11.87 6.52 -4.54
N LYS A 23 -12.47 5.84 -5.53
CA LYS A 23 -13.86 5.37 -5.46
C LYS A 23 -14.09 4.36 -4.34
N LEU A 24 -13.18 3.39 -4.16
CA LEU A 24 -13.30 2.37 -3.11
C LEU A 24 -13.32 2.97 -1.70
N LEU A 25 -12.49 3.99 -1.46
CA LEU A 25 -12.31 4.58 -0.12
C LEU A 25 -13.18 5.82 0.11
N ASP A 26 -13.99 6.21 -0.87
CA ASP A 26 -14.76 7.46 -0.89
C ASP A 26 -13.86 8.68 -0.60
N LYS A 27 -12.85 8.87 -1.46
CA LYS A 27 -11.84 9.94 -1.33
C LYS A 27 -11.51 10.57 -2.67
N SER A 28 -10.92 11.76 -2.62
CA SER A 28 -10.32 12.36 -3.81
C SER A 28 -9.10 11.59 -4.28
N THR A 29 -8.84 11.61 -5.59
CA THR A 29 -7.60 11.07 -6.17
C THR A 29 -6.37 11.73 -5.52
N SER A 30 -6.40 13.04 -5.28
CA SER A 30 -5.30 13.76 -4.59
C SER A 30 -4.99 13.21 -3.20
N THR A 31 -6.01 12.78 -2.45
CA THR A 31 -5.83 12.15 -1.15
C THR A 31 -5.16 10.80 -1.28
N ILE A 32 -5.56 9.97 -2.26
CA ILE A 32 -4.92 8.68 -2.53
C ILE A 32 -3.46 8.86 -2.91
N ARG A 33 -3.12 9.86 -3.74
CA ARG A 33 -1.73 10.17 -4.08
C ARG A 33 -0.91 10.46 -2.82
N ARG A 34 -1.38 11.37 -1.96
CA ARG A 34 -0.68 11.72 -0.71
C ARG A 34 -0.52 10.52 0.23
N LYS A 35 -1.52 9.65 0.30
CA LYS A 35 -1.47 8.38 1.07
C LYS A 35 -0.43 7.41 0.50
N SER A 36 -0.43 7.21 -0.81
CA SER A 36 0.53 6.35 -1.49
C SER A 36 1.96 6.90 -1.46
N ASP A 37 2.14 8.22 -1.47
CA ASP A 37 3.46 8.83 -1.44
C ASP A 37 4.04 8.85 -0.03
N ASN A 38 3.31 9.38 0.97
CA ASN A 38 3.92 9.73 2.26
C ASN A 38 3.06 9.46 3.51
N LEU A 39 1.72 9.41 3.41
CA LEU A 39 0.86 9.36 4.61
C LEU A 39 0.49 7.93 5.05
N GLY A 40 0.54 6.96 4.15
CA GLY A 40 0.05 5.61 4.41
C GLY A 40 -1.48 5.53 4.46
N PHE A 41 -1.97 4.30 4.66
CA PHE A 41 -3.39 3.97 4.73
C PHE A 41 -3.77 3.57 6.17
N THR A 42 -5.00 3.84 6.57
CA THR A 42 -5.52 3.37 7.87
C THR A 42 -5.77 1.87 7.80
N GLN A 43 -5.86 1.20 8.95
CA GLN A 43 -6.15 -0.24 8.99
C GLN A 43 -7.44 -0.62 8.25
N LYS A 44 -8.51 0.19 8.40
CA LYS A 44 -9.78 0.00 7.68
C LYS A 44 -9.58 0.09 6.16
N GLU A 45 -8.83 1.08 5.69
CA GLU A 45 -8.53 1.26 4.27
C GLU A 45 -7.68 0.10 3.72
N ILE A 46 -6.69 -0.37 4.49
CA ILE A 46 -5.85 -1.52 4.13
C ILE A 46 -6.71 -2.77 3.94
N ILE A 47 -7.59 -3.06 4.89
CA ILE A 47 -8.51 -4.22 4.81
C ILE A 47 -9.41 -4.10 3.57
N GLN A 48 -9.96 -2.92 3.29
CA GLN A 48 -10.79 -2.70 2.11
C GLN A 48 -10.02 -2.93 0.79
N ILE A 49 -8.80 -2.40 0.67
CA ILE A 49 -7.96 -2.58 -0.51
C ILE A 49 -7.53 -4.05 -0.65
N HIS A 50 -7.13 -4.69 0.44
CA HIS A 50 -6.77 -6.12 0.50
C HIS A 50 -7.91 -6.98 -0.01
N GLN A 51 -9.12 -6.81 0.55
CA GLN A 51 -10.30 -7.59 0.15
C GLN A 51 -10.71 -7.33 -1.30
N LYS A 52 -10.64 -6.07 -1.76
CA LYS A 52 -11.08 -5.72 -3.12
C LYS A 52 -10.13 -6.22 -4.21
N TYR A 53 -8.83 -6.12 -3.98
CA TYR A 53 -7.80 -6.33 -5.01
C TYR A 53 -6.89 -7.52 -4.75
N ASN A 54 -7.10 -8.24 -3.65
CA ASN A 54 -6.27 -9.36 -3.22
C ASN A 54 -4.77 -8.97 -3.17
N ILE A 55 -4.48 -7.84 -2.53
CA ILE A 55 -3.11 -7.33 -2.28
C ILE A 55 -2.69 -7.80 -0.89
N PRO A 56 -1.52 -8.45 -0.72
CA PRO A 56 -1.03 -8.88 0.60
C PRO A 56 -0.92 -7.69 1.57
N ILE A 57 -1.30 -7.91 2.83
CA ILE A 57 -1.33 -6.86 3.86
C ILE A 57 0.11 -6.34 4.11
N GLU A 58 1.10 -7.20 3.99
CA GLU A 58 2.52 -6.91 4.13
C GLU A 58 3.01 -5.84 3.14
N ALA A 59 2.37 -5.73 1.97
CA ALA A 59 2.73 -4.72 0.96
C ALA A 59 2.54 -3.28 1.44
N PHE A 60 1.69 -3.06 2.45
CA PHE A 60 1.42 -1.74 3.04
C PHE A 60 2.41 -1.34 4.14
N PHE A 61 3.21 -2.30 4.63
CA PHE A 61 4.11 -2.12 5.77
C PHE A 61 5.58 -2.26 5.39
N TYR A 62 5.91 -2.20 4.10
CA TYR A 62 7.30 -2.25 3.68
C TYR A 62 8.08 -1.07 4.28
N ASP A 63 9.19 -1.42 4.91
CA ASP A 63 10.11 -0.46 5.49
C ASP A 63 11.49 -0.73 4.90
N SER A 64 11.98 0.19 4.07
CA SER A 64 13.32 0.10 3.49
C SER A 64 14.43 0.41 4.48
N THR A 65 14.09 0.89 5.69
CA THR A 65 15.05 1.10 6.78
C THR A 65 15.14 -0.08 7.72
N LYS A 66 14.15 -1.00 7.66
CA LYS A 66 14.34 -2.34 8.22
C LYS A 66 15.35 -3.05 7.33
N VAL A 67 16.58 -3.14 7.81
CA VAL A 67 17.48 -4.24 7.46
C VAL A 67 16.67 -5.50 7.79
N ASN A 68 16.14 -6.16 6.77
CA ASN A 68 15.71 -7.53 6.94
C ASN A 68 17.00 -8.28 7.26
N ASP A 69 17.30 -8.48 8.55
CA ASP A 69 18.34 -9.42 8.97
C ASP A 69 17.90 -10.79 8.48
N THR A 70 18.24 -11.10 7.23
CA THR A 70 18.03 -12.40 6.60
C THR A 70 18.97 -13.47 7.17
N ASN A 71 19.62 -13.21 8.32
CA ASN A 71 20.58 -14.12 8.96
C ASN A 71 20.36 -14.31 10.47
N SER A 72 19.15 -14.14 11.01
CA SER A 72 18.85 -14.60 12.37
C SER A 72 17.99 -15.86 12.36
N PHE A 73 18.50 -16.91 11.73
CA PHE A 73 18.26 -18.28 12.16
C PHE A 73 19.57 -18.80 12.75
N LEU A 74 19.72 -18.65 14.06
CA LEU A 74 20.61 -19.44 14.91
C LEU A 74 19.80 -19.97 16.09
#